data_AF-A0A0S7YWB4-F1
#
_entry.id   AF-A0A0S7YWB4-F1
#
_cell.length_a   1.000
_cell.length_b   1.000
_cell.length_c   1.000
_cell.angle_alpha   90.00
_cell.angle_beta   90.00
_cell.angle_gamma   90.00
#
_symmetry.space_group_name_H-M   'P 1'
#
loop_
_entity.id
_entity.type
_entity.pdbx_description
1 polymer ?
#
loop_
_entity_poly.entity_id
_entity_poly.type
_entity_poly.pdbx_seq_one_letter_code
_entity_poly.pdbx_strand_id
1 'polypeptide(L)'
;MYSKKTVRRNAIVDAKNNIPAATDPNPSQFEQELMAMARHKARQITSKYAPKLENLNGKHKPQLKEYERISKDYDKHAAKIERSEPSVELSRGKYYVLMFLFVLGEIPMNSLAFAVFGESQLFTWIMAIGVAVAIPWIAHAVGILLKRGSDPWWKSGIGVAALLLLTVGGLLAIGYVRVQYLGDLSDAGATAGFSNSKFIGAAFVGLNLVILAAATLCSFFAHDKDPLLEHLHRKTNKLNKSMRKIEAKHNEILTQQQQKINRLHQHTQEMVYYYRKINLRERPDHLKPQSFENKHDIDVDIQKQDNEREKLTSTLRLQKAAG
;
A
#
# COMPACT_ATOMS: atom_id res chain seq x y z
N MET A 1 4.04 -11.64 41.59
CA MET A 1 3.12 -10.72 42.30
C MET A 1 2.66 -11.48 43.51
N TYR A 2 2.45 -10.82 44.65
CA TYR A 2 2.02 -11.54 45.85
C TYR A 2 0.70 -12.27 45.61
N SER A 3 0.59 -13.46 46.20
CA SER A 3 -0.67 -14.21 46.19
C SER A 3 -1.67 -13.58 47.16
N LYS A 4 -2.97 -13.78 46.95
CA LYS A 4 -4.00 -13.37 47.93
C LYS A 4 -3.75 -13.94 49.33
N LYS A 5 -3.14 -15.13 49.43
CA LYS A 5 -2.76 -15.75 50.71
C LYS A 5 -1.68 -14.96 51.43
N THR A 6 -0.66 -14.49 50.70
CA THR A 6 0.42 -13.66 51.25
C THR A 6 -0.12 -12.29 51.67
N VAL A 7 -0.93 -11.65 50.83
CA VAL A 7 -1.57 -10.36 51.14
C VAL A 7 -2.42 -10.45 52.40
N ARG A 8 -3.25 -11.51 52.52
CA ARG A 8 -4.05 -11.76 53.73
C ARG A 8 -3.19 -11.94 54.98
N ARG A 9 -2.11 -12.71 54.89
CA ARG A 9 -1.22 -12.95 56.03
C ARG A 9 -0.64 -11.64 56.55
N ASN A 10 -0.07 -10.82 55.66
CA ASN A 10 0.51 -9.53 56.06
C ASN A 10 -0.57 -8.56 56.58
N ALA A 11 -1.76 -8.53 55.97
CA ALA A 11 -2.86 -7.72 56.46
C ALA A 11 -3.26 -8.06 57.91
N ILE A 12 -3.29 -9.35 58.29
CA ILE A 12 -3.60 -9.79 59.66
C ILE A 12 -2.48 -9.41 60.62
N VAL A 13 -1.21 -9.60 60.22
CA VAL A 13 -0.05 -9.26 61.06
C VAL A 13 -0.01 -7.77 61.33
N ASP A 14 -0.15 -6.95 60.29
CA ASP A 14 -0.14 -5.49 60.40
C ASP A 14 -1.33 -4.99 61.23
N ALA A 15 -2.52 -5.57 61.04
CA ALA A 15 -3.71 -5.20 61.79
C ALA A 15 -3.57 -5.42 63.30
N LYS A 16 -3.01 -6.56 63.71
CA LYS A 16 -2.78 -6.87 65.13
C LYS A 16 -1.83 -5.88 65.80
N ASN A 17 -0.98 -5.23 65.00
CA ASN A 17 -0.01 -4.23 65.45
C ASN A 17 -0.48 -2.79 65.20
N ASN A 18 -1.74 -2.58 64.77
CA ASN A 18 -2.27 -1.27 64.36
C ASN A 18 -1.40 -0.55 63.32
N ILE A 19 -0.87 -1.29 62.33
CA ILE A 19 -0.06 -0.76 61.24
C ILE A 19 -0.91 -0.64 59.97
N PRO A 20 -0.94 0.52 59.27
CA PRO A 20 -0.45 1.81 59.75
C PRO A 20 -1.32 2.38 60.87
N ALA A 21 -0.77 3.25 61.71
CA ALA A 21 -1.52 3.88 62.81
C ALA A 21 -2.64 4.77 62.27
N ALA A 22 -3.68 5.01 63.08
CA ALA A 22 -4.85 5.78 62.66
C ALA A 22 -4.49 7.16 62.07
N THR A 23 -3.53 7.84 62.69
CA THR A 23 -3.04 9.17 62.28
C THR A 23 -1.86 9.14 61.31
N ASP A 24 -1.40 7.96 60.89
CA ASP A 24 -0.25 7.86 59.98
C ASP A 24 -0.70 8.23 58.55
N PRO A 25 -0.14 9.29 57.94
CA PRO A 25 -0.46 9.66 56.58
C PRO A 25 0.10 8.66 55.55
N ASN A 26 1.08 7.84 55.94
CA ASN A 26 1.75 6.92 55.03
C ASN A 26 1.11 5.53 55.02
N PRO A 27 1.09 4.86 53.86
CA PRO A 27 0.67 3.47 53.77
C PRO A 27 1.68 2.56 54.47
N SER A 28 1.25 1.37 54.89
CA SER A 28 2.14 0.39 55.51
C SER A 28 3.29 0.00 54.60
N GLN A 29 4.39 -0.50 55.18
CA GLN A 29 5.54 -1.00 54.41
C GLN A 29 5.12 -2.05 53.38
N PHE A 30 4.22 -2.97 53.72
CA PHE A 30 3.75 -3.98 52.77
C PHE A 30 2.95 -3.39 51.60
N GLU A 31 2.13 -2.37 51.85
CA GLU A 31 1.42 -1.66 50.79
C GLU A 31 2.39 -0.87 49.88
N GLN A 32 3.43 -0.25 50.47
CA GLN A 32 4.51 0.39 49.71
C GLN A 32 5.27 -0.63 48.85
N GLU A 33 5.56 -1.82 49.36
CA GLU A 33 6.20 -2.93 48.62
C GLU A 33 5.34 -3.43 47.45
N LEU A 34 4.01 -3.56 47.65
CA LEU A 34 3.07 -3.91 46.58
C LEU A 34 3.15 -2.90 45.43
N MET A 35 3.20 -1.61 45.77
CA MET A 35 3.28 -0.51 44.81
C MET A 35 4.63 -0.45 44.12
N ALA A 36 5.73 -0.62 44.86
CA ALA A 36 7.08 -0.68 44.31
C ALA A 36 7.22 -1.85 43.33
N MET A 37 6.69 -3.03 43.66
CA MET A 37 6.68 -4.20 42.78
C MET A 37 5.87 -3.92 41.50
N ALA A 38 4.72 -3.26 41.61
CA ALA A 38 3.91 -2.89 40.46
C ALA A 38 4.63 -1.90 39.53
N ARG A 39 5.26 -0.86 40.10
CA ARG A 39 6.09 0.10 39.34
C ARG A 39 7.26 -0.60 38.64
N HIS A 40 7.96 -1.48 39.34
CA HIS A 40 9.06 -2.27 38.76
C HIS A 40 8.58 -3.12 37.58
N LYS A 41 7.47 -3.84 37.73
CA LYS A 41 6.88 -4.63 36.64
C LYS A 41 6.41 -3.77 35.47
N ALA A 42 5.84 -2.60 35.73
CA ALA A 42 5.43 -1.68 34.68
C ALA A 42 6.65 -1.18 33.87
N ARG A 43 7.77 -0.90 34.54
CA ARG A 43 9.06 -0.60 33.88
C ARG A 43 9.56 -1.77 33.05
N GLN A 44 9.46 -3.01 33.53
CA GLN A 44 9.81 -4.21 32.75
C GLN A 44 8.92 -4.41 31.52
N ILE A 45 7.62 -4.14 31.63
CA ILE A 45 6.72 -4.17 30.48
C ILE A 45 7.17 -3.12 29.46
N THR A 46 7.41 -1.89 29.91
CA THR A 46 7.85 -0.79 29.06
C THR A 46 9.19 -1.09 28.37
N SER A 47 10.19 -1.59 29.09
CA SER A 47 11.49 -1.94 28.53
C SER A 47 11.40 -3.07 27.50
N LYS A 48 10.46 -4.02 27.65
CA LYS A 48 10.22 -5.08 26.66
C LYS A 48 9.65 -4.55 25.34
N TYR A 49 8.91 -3.44 25.36
CA TYR A 49 8.31 -2.84 24.17
C TYR A 49 9.18 -1.75 23.53
N ALA A 50 10.03 -1.08 24.32
CA ALA A 50 10.96 -0.04 23.87
C ALA A 50 11.76 -0.40 22.59
N PRO A 51 12.45 -1.56 22.48
CA PRO A 51 13.25 -1.87 21.29
C PRO A 51 12.39 -2.07 20.03
N LYS A 52 11.13 -2.51 20.18
CA LYS A 52 10.21 -2.66 19.04
C LYS A 52 9.77 -1.29 18.52
N LEU A 53 9.47 -0.37 19.43
CA LEU A 53 9.10 1.01 19.09
C LEU A 53 10.28 1.74 18.47
N GLU A 54 11.49 1.55 19.00
CA GLU A 54 12.73 2.12 18.46
C GLU A 54 13.01 1.63 17.04
N ASN A 55 12.87 0.32 16.77
CA ASN A 55 13.02 -0.24 15.43
C ASN A 55 12.02 0.37 14.44
N LEU A 56 10.75 0.52 14.84
CA LEU A 56 9.74 1.17 14.01
C LEU A 56 10.06 2.65 13.75
N ASN A 57 10.50 3.38 14.79
CA ASN A 57 10.91 4.78 14.67
C ASN A 57 12.15 4.93 13.76
N GLY A 58 13.10 4.00 13.85
CA GLY A 58 14.27 3.92 12.98
C GLY A 58 13.90 3.71 11.50
N LYS A 59 12.82 2.98 11.22
CA LYS A 59 12.27 2.82 9.86
C LYS A 59 11.44 4.01 9.41
N HIS A 60 10.72 4.65 10.33
CA HIS A 60 9.83 5.78 10.02
C HIS A 60 10.61 7.02 9.61
N LYS A 61 11.66 7.40 10.35
CA LYS A 61 12.47 8.60 10.09
C LYS A 61 13.00 8.72 8.65
N PRO A 62 13.67 7.71 8.08
CA PRO A 62 14.16 7.80 6.70
C PRO A 62 13.00 7.87 5.69
N GLN A 63 11.90 7.14 5.92
CA GLN A 63 10.73 7.20 5.04
C GLN A 63 10.06 8.57 5.06
N LEU A 64 9.97 9.21 6.22
CA LEU A 64 9.45 10.57 6.37
C LEU A 64 10.32 11.58 5.60
N LYS A 65 11.65 11.51 5.76
CA LYS A 65 12.58 12.37 5.01
C LYS A 65 12.46 12.16 3.49
N GLU A 66 12.34 10.90 3.05
CA GLU A 66 12.17 10.59 1.64
C GLU A 66 10.82 11.11 1.12
N TYR A 67 9.75 10.92 1.90
CA TYR A 67 8.42 11.44 1.60
C TYR A 67 8.42 12.96 1.47
N GLU A 68 9.01 13.69 2.42
CA GLU A 68 9.11 15.15 2.39
C GLU A 68 9.84 15.65 1.15
N ARG A 69 10.96 15.00 0.79
CA ARG A 69 11.71 15.34 -0.42
C ARG A 69 10.84 15.15 -1.67
N ILE A 70 10.20 13.99 -1.81
CA ILE A 70 9.41 13.66 -3.00
C ILE A 70 8.14 14.48 -3.07
N SER A 71 7.49 14.74 -1.94
CA SER A 71 6.31 15.62 -1.88
C SER A 71 6.69 17.01 -2.32
N LYS A 72 7.81 17.55 -1.85
CA LYS A 72 8.29 18.87 -2.29
C LYS A 72 8.61 18.90 -3.79
N ASP A 73 9.23 17.85 -4.32
CA ASP A 73 9.50 17.74 -5.75
C ASP A 73 8.19 17.61 -6.56
N TYR A 74 7.20 16.89 -6.02
CA TYR A 74 5.86 16.77 -6.56
C TYR A 74 5.14 18.11 -6.61
N ASP A 75 5.08 18.84 -5.49
CA ASP A 75 4.38 20.12 -5.37
C ASP A 75 5.00 21.18 -6.30
N LYS A 76 6.33 21.24 -6.35
CA LYS A 76 7.05 22.12 -7.28
C LYS A 76 6.73 21.81 -8.73
N HIS A 77 6.71 20.51 -9.08
CA HIS A 77 6.45 20.09 -10.45
C HIS A 77 4.99 20.29 -10.84
N ALA A 78 4.07 19.95 -9.94
CA ALA A 78 2.63 20.19 -10.05
C ALA A 78 2.31 21.69 -10.23
N ALA A 79 2.96 22.56 -9.47
CA ALA A 79 2.82 24.01 -9.62
C ALA A 79 3.36 24.51 -10.97
N LYS A 80 4.50 23.96 -11.44
CA LYS A 80 5.09 24.32 -12.74
C LYS A 80 4.17 24.00 -13.93
N ILE A 81 3.42 22.91 -13.83
CA ILE A 81 2.50 22.46 -14.88
C ILE A 81 1.04 22.84 -14.59
N GLU A 82 0.80 23.62 -13.54
CA GLU A 82 -0.51 24.07 -13.07
C GLU A 82 -1.55 22.94 -12.90
N ARG A 83 -1.09 21.76 -12.46
CA ARG A 83 -1.94 20.59 -12.29
C ARG A 83 -1.51 19.73 -11.11
N SER A 84 -2.46 19.41 -10.24
CA SER A 84 -2.25 18.67 -8.99
C SER A 84 -2.43 17.15 -9.11
N GLU A 85 -3.00 16.62 -10.20
CA GLU A 85 -3.27 15.19 -10.35
C GLU A 85 -2.89 14.66 -11.75
N PRO A 86 -2.40 13.40 -11.85
CA PRO A 86 -2.26 12.73 -13.14
C PRO A 86 -3.64 12.50 -13.78
N SER A 87 -3.82 12.94 -15.02
CA SER A 87 -4.98 12.70 -15.87
C SER A 87 -4.84 11.34 -16.56
N VAL A 88 -5.20 10.28 -15.84
CA VAL A 88 -5.27 8.92 -16.38
C VAL A 88 -6.73 8.46 -16.34
N GLU A 89 -7.35 8.31 -17.50
CA GLU A 89 -8.77 7.94 -17.64
C GLU A 89 -8.96 6.42 -17.57
N LEU A 90 -7.97 5.66 -18.06
CA LEU A 90 -7.99 4.20 -18.04
C LEU A 90 -7.01 3.65 -16.99
N SER A 91 -7.52 2.91 -16.01
CA SER A 91 -6.64 2.30 -15.00
C SER A 91 -5.68 1.29 -15.64
N ARG A 92 -4.42 1.27 -15.17
CA ARG A 92 -3.38 0.38 -15.72
C ARG A 92 -3.76 -1.09 -15.73
N GLY A 93 -4.49 -1.56 -14.72
CA GLY A 93 -4.99 -2.93 -14.67
C GLY A 93 -5.93 -3.24 -15.84
N LYS A 94 -6.91 -2.37 -16.09
CA LYS A 94 -7.84 -2.50 -17.23
C LYS A 94 -7.08 -2.43 -18.56
N TYR A 95 -6.11 -1.53 -18.65
CA TYR A 95 -5.24 -1.41 -19.81
C TYR A 95 -4.48 -2.72 -20.12
N TYR A 96 -3.80 -3.32 -19.14
CA TYR A 96 -3.08 -4.59 -19.38
C TYR A 96 -4.00 -5.75 -19.75
N VAL A 97 -5.20 -5.80 -19.15
CA VAL A 97 -6.21 -6.81 -19.51
C VAL A 97 -6.66 -6.63 -20.97
N LEU A 98 -6.95 -5.40 -21.40
CA LEU A 98 -7.33 -5.10 -22.79
C LEU A 98 -6.19 -5.44 -23.78
N MET A 99 -4.95 -5.08 -23.45
CA MET A 99 -3.79 -5.42 -24.28
C MET A 99 -3.61 -6.93 -24.44
N PHE A 100 -3.80 -7.69 -23.35
CA PHE A 100 -3.75 -9.14 -23.40
C PHE A 100 -4.86 -9.73 -24.28
N LEU A 101 -6.08 -9.18 -24.21
CA LEU A 101 -7.18 -9.61 -25.07
C LEU A 101 -6.92 -9.31 -26.55
N PHE A 102 -6.30 -8.17 -26.89
CA PHE A 102 -5.89 -7.88 -28.26
C PHE A 102 -4.88 -8.90 -28.78
N VAL A 103 -3.84 -9.21 -28.01
CA VAL A 103 -2.85 -10.24 -28.38
C VAL A 103 -3.53 -11.59 -28.59
N LEU A 104 -4.41 -12.01 -27.68
CA LEU A 104 -5.13 -13.28 -27.82
C LEU A 104 -6.04 -13.33 -29.05
N GLY A 105 -6.68 -12.20 -29.42
CA GLY A 105 -7.50 -12.11 -30.62
C GLY A 105 -6.67 -12.09 -31.91
N GLU A 106 -5.51 -11.45 -31.90
CA GLU A 106 -4.64 -11.34 -33.07
C GLU A 106 -3.94 -12.66 -33.43
N ILE A 107 -3.55 -13.48 -32.45
CA ILE A 107 -2.87 -14.76 -32.70
C ILE A 107 -3.65 -15.69 -33.67
N PRO A 108 -4.91 -16.07 -33.42
CA PRO A 108 -5.65 -16.96 -34.31
C PRO A 108 -5.96 -16.32 -35.66
N MET A 109 -6.19 -15.01 -35.70
CA MET A 109 -6.43 -14.31 -36.97
C MET A 109 -5.18 -14.27 -37.85
N ASN A 110 -4.02 -13.98 -37.25
CA ASN A 110 -2.75 -13.93 -37.96
C ASN A 110 -2.27 -15.35 -38.31
N SER A 111 -2.52 -16.37 -37.49
CA SER A 111 -2.15 -17.75 -37.83
C SER A 111 -2.93 -18.28 -39.03
N LEU A 112 -4.22 -17.94 -39.15
CA LEU A 112 -5.01 -18.22 -40.35
C LEU A 112 -4.45 -17.51 -41.59
N ALA A 113 -3.94 -16.28 -41.43
CA ALA A 113 -3.30 -15.55 -42.52
C ALA A 113 -1.93 -16.13 -42.91
N PHE A 114 -1.16 -16.63 -41.95
CA PHE A 114 0.17 -17.20 -42.16
C PHE A 114 0.17 -18.65 -42.63
N ALA A 115 -0.92 -19.41 -42.42
CA ALA A 115 -1.06 -20.77 -42.95
C ALA A 115 -0.95 -20.82 -44.48
N VAL A 116 -1.22 -19.69 -45.13
CA VAL A 116 -1.02 -19.43 -46.57
C VAL A 116 0.41 -19.75 -47.05
N PHE A 117 1.42 -19.54 -46.21
CA PHE A 117 2.81 -19.78 -46.61
C PHE A 117 3.13 -21.27 -46.80
N GLY A 118 2.22 -22.19 -46.47
CA GLY A 118 2.42 -23.63 -46.64
C GLY A 118 3.50 -24.20 -45.71
N GLU A 119 4.00 -23.39 -44.80
CA GLU A 119 5.03 -23.75 -43.83
C GLU A 119 4.48 -24.64 -42.71
N SER A 120 5.39 -25.25 -41.95
CA SER A 120 5.00 -26.05 -40.79
C SER A 120 4.10 -25.26 -39.83
N GLN A 121 3.15 -25.95 -39.19
CA GLN A 121 2.22 -25.32 -38.26
C GLN A 121 2.97 -24.54 -37.16
N LEU A 122 4.06 -25.10 -36.63
CA LEU A 122 4.90 -24.44 -35.63
C LEU A 122 5.44 -23.09 -36.13
N PHE A 123 5.95 -23.04 -37.36
CA PHE A 123 6.48 -21.80 -37.95
C PHE A 123 5.38 -20.75 -38.14
N THR A 124 4.19 -21.18 -38.55
CA THR A 124 2.99 -20.32 -38.67
C THR A 124 2.62 -19.69 -37.32
N TRP A 125 2.63 -20.45 -36.23
CA TRP A 125 2.36 -19.92 -34.89
C TRP A 125 3.43 -18.93 -34.42
N ILE A 126 4.70 -19.19 -34.71
CA ILE A 126 5.80 -18.29 -34.36
C ILE A 126 5.63 -16.94 -35.07
N MET A 127 5.34 -16.93 -36.37
CA MET A 127 5.08 -15.71 -37.13
C MET A 127 3.84 -14.97 -36.60
N ALA A 128 2.76 -15.70 -36.32
CA ALA A 128 1.52 -15.14 -35.80
C ALA A 128 1.71 -14.45 -34.44
N ILE A 129 2.45 -15.08 -33.52
CA ILE A 129 2.80 -14.50 -32.22
C ILE A 129 3.68 -13.26 -32.40
N GLY A 130 4.65 -13.31 -33.32
CA GLY A 130 5.53 -12.17 -33.61
C GLY A 130 4.73 -10.93 -33.99
N VAL A 131 3.78 -11.06 -34.93
CA VAL A 131 2.92 -9.95 -35.34
C VAL A 131 1.93 -9.55 -34.24
N ALA A 132 1.32 -10.53 -33.58
CA ALA A 132 0.33 -10.29 -32.51
C ALA A 132 0.91 -9.54 -31.30
N VAL A 133 2.23 -9.62 -31.07
CA VAL A 133 2.92 -8.83 -30.04
C VAL A 133 3.42 -7.50 -30.60
N ALA A 134 3.89 -7.47 -31.84
CA ALA A 134 4.43 -6.27 -32.47
C ALA A 134 3.38 -5.17 -32.67
N ILE A 135 2.16 -5.51 -33.11
CA ILE A 135 1.10 -4.52 -33.36
C ILE A 135 0.70 -3.80 -32.06
N PRO A 136 0.36 -4.47 -30.96
CA PRO A 136 0.00 -3.79 -29.71
C PRO A 136 1.20 -3.04 -29.11
N TRP A 137 2.44 -3.52 -29.29
CA TRP A 137 3.65 -2.81 -28.86
C TRP A 137 3.82 -1.46 -29.57
N ILE A 138 3.68 -1.47 -30.89
CA ILE A 138 3.70 -0.25 -31.71
C ILE A 138 2.54 0.67 -31.32
N ALA A 139 1.32 0.12 -31.19
CA ALA A 139 0.14 0.87 -30.79
C ALA A 139 0.36 1.58 -29.43
N HIS A 140 0.99 0.88 -28.49
CA HIS A 140 1.36 1.39 -27.19
C HIS A 140 2.33 2.58 -27.30
N ALA A 141 3.41 2.41 -28.07
CA ALA A 141 4.40 3.46 -28.29
C ALA A 141 3.79 4.71 -28.96
N VAL A 142 2.95 4.51 -29.99
CA VAL A 142 2.24 5.59 -30.67
C VAL A 142 1.31 6.33 -29.71
N GLY A 143 0.51 5.62 -28.92
CA GLY A 143 -0.40 6.24 -27.96
C GLY A 143 0.34 7.10 -26.91
N ILE A 144 1.49 6.63 -26.43
CA ILE A 144 2.34 7.41 -25.52
C ILE A 144 2.87 8.67 -26.21
N LEU A 145 3.41 8.54 -27.43
CA LEU A 145 3.99 9.67 -28.16
C LEU A 145 2.92 10.73 -28.50
N LEU A 146 1.73 10.29 -28.91
CA LEU A 146 0.57 11.16 -29.15
C LEU A 146 0.15 11.91 -27.90
N LYS A 147 0.07 11.23 -26.75
CA LYS A 147 -0.35 11.85 -25.48
C LYS A 147 0.69 12.84 -24.95
N ARG A 148 1.97 12.49 -25.05
CA ARG A 148 3.06 13.31 -24.52
C ARG A 148 3.22 14.61 -25.29
N GLY A 149 3.03 14.60 -26.61
CA GLY A 149 3.15 15.77 -27.47
C GLY A 149 4.45 16.54 -27.18
N SER A 150 5.59 16.09 -27.75
CA SER A 150 6.87 16.75 -27.47
C SER A 150 6.81 18.23 -27.82
N ASP A 151 7.47 19.07 -27.03
CA ASP A 151 7.85 20.40 -27.49
C ASP A 151 9.32 20.33 -27.90
N PRO A 152 9.67 20.46 -29.20
CA PRO A 152 8.81 20.76 -30.35
C PRO A 152 8.01 19.56 -30.90
N TRP A 153 6.80 19.79 -31.38
CA TRP A 153 5.83 18.76 -31.80
C TRP A 153 6.28 17.90 -33.00
N TRP A 154 7.14 18.46 -33.86
CA TRP A 154 7.62 17.78 -35.07
C TRP A 154 8.56 16.60 -34.76
N LYS A 155 9.29 16.62 -33.64
CA LYS A 155 10.20 15.53 -33.27
C LYS A 155 9.46 14.24 -32.91
N SER A 156 8.40 14.32 -32.11
CA SER A 156 7.50 13.18 -31.88
C SER A 156 6.64 12.87 -33.10
N GLY A 157 6.25 13.88 -33.88
CA GLY A 157 5.45 13.69 -35.09
C GLY A 157 6.12 12.80 -36.13
N ILE A 158 7.41 12.99 -36.40
CA ILE A 158 8.17 12.13 -37.34
C ILE A 158 8.24 10.68 -36.82
N GLY A 159 8.50 10.49 -35.53
CA GLY A 159 8.54 9.16 -34.92
C GLY A 159 7.20 8.44 -35.00
N VAL A 160 6.10 9.13 -34.69
CA VAL A 160 4.73 8.59 -34.81
C VAL A 160 4.40 8.26 -36.27
N ALA A 161 4.70 9.18 -37.19
CA ALA A 161 4.44 8.98 -38.61
C ALA A 161 5.23 7.78 -39.18
N ALA A 162 6.51 7.67 -38.83
CA ALA A 162 7.35 6.55 -39.26
C ALA A 162 6.84 5.21 -38.69
N LEU A 163 6.47 5.17 -37.41
CA LEU A 163 5.95 3.95 -36.78
C LEU A 163 4.62 3.53 -37.40
N LEU A 164 3.67 4.47 -37.56
CA LEU A 164 2.38 4.20 -38.17
C LEU A 164 2.51 3.79 -39.64
N LEU A 165 3.36 4.46 -40.41
CA LEU A 165 3.59 4.10 -41.82
C LEU A 165 4.18 2.70 -41.94
N LEU A 166 5.15 2.35 -41.08
CA LEU A 166 5.72 1.00 -41.05
C LEU A 166 4.65 -0.04 -40.70
N THR A 167 3.81 0.21 -39.69
CA THR A 167 2.76 -0.73 -39.28
C THR A 167 1.67 -0.88 -40.33
N VAL A 168 1.14 0.24 -40.85
CA VAL A 168 0.10 0.22 -41.88
C VAL A 168 0.64 -0.39 -43.17
N GLY A 169 1.86 -0.03 -43.58
CA GLY A 169 2.54 -0.62 -44.72
C GLY A 169 2.75 -2.12 -44.57
N GLY A 170 3.17 -2.58 -43.38
CA GLY A 170 3.29 -4.00 -43.06
C GLY A 170 1.95 -4.75 -43.11
N LEU A 171 0.90 -4.16 -42.53
CA LEU A 171 -0.46 -4.73 -42.58
C LEU A 171 -1.01 -4.82 -44.00
N LEU A 172 -0.78 -3.79 -44.83
CA LEU A 172 -1.16 -3.77 -46.23
C LEU A 172 -0.38 -4.81 -47.04
N ALA A 173 0.93 -4.96 -46.80
CA ALA A 173 1.76 -5.96 -47.47
C ALA A 173 1.29 -7.39 -47.13
N ILE A 174 1.03 -7.68 -45.85
CA ILE A 174 0.50 -8.99 -45.42
C ILE A 174 -0.90 -9.22 -46.03
N GLY A 175 -1.77 -8.20 -46.00
CA GLY A 175 -3.09 -8.27 -46.61
C GLY A 175 -3.04 -8.54 -48.11
N TYR A 176 -2.12 -7.91 -48.83
CA TYR A 176 -1.91 -8.11 -50.26
C TYR A 176 -1.46 -9.54 -50.58
N VAL A 177 -0.42 -10.04 -49.89
CA VAL A 177 0.08 -11.42 -50.06
C VAL A 177 -1.05 -12.43 -49.82
N ARG A 178 -1.90 -12.17 -48.81
CA ARG A 178 -3.05 -13.01 -48.50
C ARG A 178 -4.12 -13.01 -49.60
N VAL A 179 -4.46 -11.84 -50.16
CA VAL A 179 -5.45 -11.74 -51.25
C VAL A 179 -4.95 -12.46 -52.50
N GLN A 180 -3.68 -12.28 -52.83
CA GLN A 180 -3.06 -12.92 -53.99
C GLN A 180 -3.15 -14.45 -53.88
N TYR A 181 -2.78 -15.01 -52.73
CA TYR A 181 -2.86 -16.45 -52.51
C TYR A 181 -4.28 -17.02 -52.53
N LEU A 182 -5.26 -16.32 -51.94
CA LEU A 182 -6.67 -16.75 -52.01
C LEU A 182 -7.20 -16.70 -53.45
N GLY A 183 -6.69 -15.77 -54.26
CA GLY A 183 -6.92 -15.75 -55.71
C GLY A 183 -6.35 -17.00 -56.38
N ASP A 184 -5.08 -17.31 -56.13
CA ASP A 184 -4.39 -18.47 -56.71
C ASP A 184 -5.06 -19.81 -56.33
N LEU A 185 -5.58 -19.95 -55.10
CA LEU A 185 -6.34 -21.15 -54.68
C LEU A 185 -7.74 -21.25 -55.29
N SER A 186 -8.40 -20.11 -55.49
CA SER A 186 -9.68 -20.04 -56.18
C SER A 186 -9.52 -20.44 -57.65
N ASP A 187 -8.46 -19.95 -58.30
CA ASP A 187 -8.14 -20.26 -59.70
C ASP A 187 -7.68 -21.71 -59.89
N ALA A 188 -7.06 -22.31 -58.87
CA ALA A 188 -6.71 -23.75 -58.84
C ALA A 188 -7.92 -24.68 -58.55
N GLY A 189 -9.14 -24.15 -58.41
CA GLY A 189 -10.36 -24.93 -58.21
C GLY A 189 -10.52 -25.55 -56.81
N ALA A 190 -9.67 -25.17 -55.84
CA ALA A 190 -9.66 -25.76 -54.50
C ALA A 190 -10.73 -25.16 -53.57
N THR A 191 -11.31 -24.00 -53.89
CA THR A 191 -12.28 -23.30 -53.03
C THR A 191 -13.42 -22.66 -53.83
N ALA A 192 -14.40 -23.46 -54.28
CA ALA A 192 -15.57 -23.01 -55.06
C ALA A 192 -16.53 -22.02 -54.34
N GLY A 193 -16.23 -21.57 -53.12
CA GLY A 193 -17.08 -20.68 -52.31
C GLY A 193 -16.47 -19.32 -51.94
N PHE A 194 -15.24 -19.01 -52.37
CA PHE A 194 -14.50 -17.81 -51.96
C PHE A 194 -14.45 -16.72 -53.05
N SER A 195 -15.55 -16.51 -53.77
CA SER A 195 -15.63 -15.60 -54.94
C SER A 195 -15.37 -14.11 -54.67
N ASN A 196 -15.09 -13.72 -53.43
CA ASN A 196 -14.80 -12.34 -53.04
C ASN A 196 -13.51 -12.22 -52.20
N SER A 197 -12.43 -12.86 -52.64
CA SER A 197 -11.09 -12.87 -51.99
C SER A 197 -10.59 -11.45 -51.63
N LYS A 198 -10.87 -10.45 -52.47
CA LYS A 198 -10.54 -9.04 -52.23
C LYS A 198 -11.29 -8.46 -51.02
N PHE A 199 -12.57 -8.78 -50.85
CA PHE A 199 -13.37 -8.30 -49.71
C PHE A 199 -12.87 -8.89 -48.39
N ILE A 200 -12.50 -10.17 -48.39
CA ILE A 200 -12.00 -10.86 -47.19
C ILE A 200 -10.62 -10.33 -46.76
N GLY A 201 -9.73 -10.08 -47.73
CA GLY A 201 -8.44 -9.44 -47.43
C GLY A 201 -8.60 -8.00 -46.95
N ALA A 202 -9.49 -7.21 -47.57
CA ALA A 202 -9.80 -5.86 -47.12
C ALA A 202 -10.40 -5.83 -45.70
N ALA A 203 -11.29 -6.77 -45.38
CA ALA A 203 -11.87 -6.91 -44.05
C ALA A 203 -10.81 -7.26 -42.99
N PHE A 204 -9.84 -8.12 -43.32
CA PHE A 204 -8.73 -8.45 -42.43
C PHE A 204 -7.83 -7.24 -42.15
N VAL A 205 -7.43 -6.50 -43.18
CA VAL A 205 -6.66 -5.25 -43.02
C VAL A 205 -7.46 -4.25 -42.19
N GLY A 206 -8.74 -4.05 -42.52
CA GLY A 206 -9.63 -3.14 -41.79
C GLY A 206 -9.75 -3.48 -40.32
N LEU A 207 -9.91 -4.77 -39.98
CA LEU A 207 -10.02 -5.21 -38.60
C LEU A 207 -8.70 -5.02 -37.84
N ASN A 208 -7.55 -5.33 -38.43
CA ASN A 208 -6.24 -5.06 -37.81
C ASN A 208 -6.00 -3.56 -37.61
N LEU A 209 -6.46 -2.71 -38.52
CA LEU A 209 -6.41 -1.25 -38.34
C LEU A 209 -7.31 -0.78 -37.20
N VAL A 210 -8.49 -1.38 -37.03
CA VAL A 210 -9.37 -1.09 -35.88
C VAL A 210 -8.73 -1.52 -34.57
N ILE A 211 -8.10 -2.70 -34.50
CA ILE A 211 -7.38 -3.15 -33.30
C ILE A 211 -6.22 -2.20 -32.99
N LEU A 212 -5.42 -1.85 -34.00
CA LEU A 212 -4.33 -0.87 -33.86
C LEU A 212 -4.85 0.47 -33.30
N ALA A 213 -5.92 1.02 -33.89
CA ALA A 213 -6.53 2.27 -33.43
C ALA A 213 -7.06 2.16 -31.99
N ALA A 214 -7.76 1.07 -31.66
CA ALA A 214 -8.28 0.81 -30.32
C ALA A 214 -7.15 0.68 -29.28
N ALA A 215 -6.09 -0.07 -29.59
CA ALA A 215 -4.93 -0.23 -28.73
C ALA A 215 -4.16 1.09 -28.54
N THR A 216 -4.04 1.89 -29.60
CA THR A 216 -3.46 3.24 -29.53
C THR A 216 -4.27 4.17 -28.65
N LEU A 217 -5.61 4.20 -28.79
CA LEU A 217 -6.50 4.98 -27.93
C LEU A 217 -6.43 4.51 -26.48
N CYS A 218 -6.43 3.20 -26.24
CA CYS A 218 -6.25 2.64 -24.89
C CYS A 218 -4.93 3.09 -24.27
N SER A 219 -3.84 3.06 -25.04
CA SER A 219 -2.53 3.55 -24.56
C SER A 219 -2.54 5.05 -24.28
N PHE A 220 -3.17 5.85 -25.14
CA PHE A 220 -3.33 7.29 -24.97
C PHE A 220 -4.08 7.66 -23.67
N PHE A 221 -5.14 6.93 -23.33
CA PHE A 221 -5.92 7.17 -22.10
C PHE A 221 -5.32 6.54 -20.84
N ALA A 222 -4.45 5.55 -20.99
CA ALA A 222 -3.77 4.87 -19.87
C ALA A 222 -2.51 5.58 -19.38
N HIS A 223 -2.00 6.57 -20.14
CA HIS A 223 -0.77 7.28 -19.81
C HIS A 223 -1.02 8.76 -19.59
N ASP A 224 -0.26 9.32 -18.66
CA ASP A 224 -0.26 10.76 -18.44
C ASP A 224 0.64 11.47 -19.48
N LYS A 225 0.30 12.72 -19.79
CA LYS A 225 1.12 13.60 -20.64
C LYS A 225 2.50 13.86 -20.00
N ASP A 226 2.54 13.96 -18.68
CA ASP A 226 3.74 14.17 -17.88
C ASP A 226 4.12 12.90 -17.09
N PRO A 227 5.12 12.12 -17.56
CA PRO A 227 5.54 10.89 -16.89
C PRO A 227 6.19 11.16 -15.53
N LEU A 228 6.74 12.36 -15.31
CA LEU A 228 7.39 12.71 -14.04
C LEU A 228 6.33 12.96 -12.96
N LEU A 229 5.24 13.68 -13.26
CA LEU A 229 4.14 13.86 -12.32
C LEU A 229 3.53 12.51 -11.92
N GLU A 230 3.28 11.64 -12.89
CA GLU A 230 2.73 10.31 -12.64
C GLU A 230 3.67 9.46 -11.76
N HIS A 231 4.98 9.52 -11.99
CA HIS A 231 5.99 8.83 -11.19
C HIS A 231 6.03 9.36 -9.75
N LEU A 232 6.11 10.69 -9.59
CA LEU A 232 6.15 11.34 -8.28
C LEU A 232 4.88 11.04 -7.49
N HIS A 233 3.70 11.21 -8.08
CA HIS A 233 2.41 10.90 -7.45
C HIS A 233 2.37 9.46 -6.90
N ARG A 234 2.79 8.48 -7.71
CA ARG A 234 2.83 7.09 -7.28
C ARG A 234 3.82 6.84 -6.16
N LYS A 235 5.00 7.45 -6.24
CA LYS A 235 6.04 7.28 -5.23
C LYS A 235 5.58 7.88 -3.89
N THR A 236 4.96 9.06 -3.92
CA THR A 236 4.31 9.70 -2.77
C THR A 236 3.23 8.79 -2.18
N ASN A 237 2.31 8.26 -2.99
CA ASN A 237 1.26 7.36 -2.52
C ASN A 237 1.79 6.05 -1.92
N LYS A 238 2.84 5.47 -2.52
CA LYS A 238 3.47 4.25 -2.01
C LYS A 238 4.14 4.50 -0.65
N LEU A 239 4.84 5.62 -0.50
CA LEU A 239 5.48 6.02 0.76
C LEU A 239 4.44 6.32 1.84
N ASN A 240 3.39 7.09 1.52
CA ASN A 240 2.28 7.37 2.44
C ASN A 240 1.64 6.07 2.94
N LYS A 241 1.37 5.11 2.05
CA LYS A 241 0.84 3.79 2.42
C LYS A 241 1.79 3.01 3.33
N SER A 242 3.11 3.09 3.10
CA SER A 242 4.12 2.47 3.95
C SER A 242 4.14 3.11 5.35
N MET A 243 4.14 4.44 5.41
CA MET A 243 4.14 5.19 6.67
C MET A 243 2.91 4.87 7.51
N ARG A 244 1.71 4.86 6.91
CA ARG A 244 0.47 4.46 7.61
C ARG A 244 0.53 3.05 8.20
N LYS A 245 1.20 2.11 7.51
CA LYS A 245 1.40 0.74 8.04
C LYS A 245 2.33 0.73 9.24
N ILE A 246 3.38 1.56 9.24
CA ILE A 246 4.31 1.70 10.37
C ILE A 246 3.57 2.34 11.56
N GLU A 247 2.81 3.40 11.31
CA GLU A 247 2.02 4.09 12.32
C GLU A 247 0.96 3.16 12.95
N ALA A 248 0.23 2.40 12.13
CA ALA A 248 -0.73 1.41 12.63
C ALA A 248 -0.07 0.38 13.56
N LYS A 249 1.11 -0.13 13.18
CA LYS A 249 1.89 -1.06 14.02
C LYS A 249 2.40 -0.40 15.30
N HIS A 250 2.82 0.86 15.22
CA HIS A 250 3.26 1.63 16.38
C HIS A 250 2.12 1.79 17.39
N ASN A 251 0.95 2.21 16.91
CA ASN A 251 -0.26 2.36 17.73
C ASN A 251 -0.74 1.04 18.33
N GLU A 252 -0.67 -0.05 17.57
CA GLU A 252 -0.99 -1.40 18.07
C GLU A 252 -0.09 -1.78 19.25
N ILE A 253 1.22 -1.56 19.13
CA ILE A 253 2.20 -1.87 20.18
C ILE A 253 1.94 -1.02 21.43
N LEU A 254 1.73 0.30 21.28
CA LEU A 254 1.41 1.18 22.40
C LEU A 254 0.13 0.75 23.10
N THR A 255 -0.91 0.41 22.34
CA THR A 255 -2.19 -0.06 22.90
C THR A 255 -1.99 -1.35 23.70
N GLN A 256 -1.21 -2.31 23.19
CA GLN A 256 -0.89 -3.54 23.92
C GLN A 256 -0.09 -3.28 25.20
N GLN A 257 0.87 -2.37 25.15
CA GLN A 257 1.65 -1.95 26.32
C GLN A 257 0.72 -1.33 27.38
N GLN A 258 -0.13 -0.38 26.98
CA GLN A 258 -1.05 0.31 27.87
C GLN A 258 -2.05 -0.65 28.50
N GLN A 259 -2.63 -1.58 27.72
CA GLN A 259 -3.53 -2.60 28.25
C GLN A 259 -2.87 -3.47 29.32
N LYS A 260 -1.59 -3.83 29.14
CA LYS A 260 -0.85 -4.62 30.15
C LYS A 260 -0.54 -3.82 31.41
N ILE A 261 -0.18 -2.55 31.27
CA ILE A 261 0.02 -1.65 32.42
C ILE A 261 -1.29 -1.42 33.17
N ASN A 262 -2.39 -1.18 32.46
CA ASN A 262 -3.72 -1.00 33.06
C ASN A 262 -4.18 -2.25 33.82
N ARG A 263 -4.01 -3.45 33.26
CA ARG A 263 -4.30 -4.71 33.96
C ARG A 263 -3.45 -4.88 35.22
N LEU A 264 -2.16 -4.53 35.14
CA LEU A 264 -1.26 -4.56 36.30
C LEU A 264 -1.69 -3.56 37.37
N HIS A 265 -2.14 -2.37 36.97
CA HIS A 265 -2.65 -1.33 37.85
C HIS A 265 -3.92 -1.77 38.57
N GLN A 266 -4.93 -2.23 37.81
CA GLN A 266 -6.18 -2.79 38.36
C GLN A 266 -5.90 -3.91 39.36
N HIS A 267 -5.03 -4.86 39.00
CA HIS A 267 -4.70 -5.96 39.89
C HIS A 267 -3.96 -5.51 41.16
N THR A 268 -3.09 -4.50 41.06
CA THR A 268 -2.44 -3.90 42.24
C THR A 268 -3.45 -3.22 43.16
N GLN A 269 -4.38 -2.45 42.59
CA GLN A 269 -5.45 -1.78 43.33
C GLN A 269 -6.37 -2.79 44.04
N GLU A 270 -6.73 -3.90 43.38
CA GLU A 270 -7.48 -4.99 44.00
C GLU A 270 -6.74 -5.59 45.20
N MET A 271 -5.42 -5.80 45.08
CA MET A 271 -4.61 -6.35 46.17
C MET A 271 -4.50 -5.38 47.35
N VAL A 272 -4.33 -4.09 47.09
CA VAL A 272 -4.32 -3.06 48.14
C VAL A 272 -5.69 -2.93 48.79
N TYR A 273 -6.77 -2.90 48.02
CA TYR A 273 -8.12 -2.90 48.58
C TYR A 273 -8.37 -4.13 49.46
N TYR A 274 -7.96 -5.31 48.99
CA TYR A 274 -8.09 -6.57 49.74
C TYR A 274 -7.25 -6.55 51.03
N TYR A 275 -6.02 -6.04 50.97
CA TYR A 275 -5.16 -5.81 52.13
C TYR A 275 -5.85 -4.89 53.15
N ARG A 276 -6.26 -3.69 52.72
CA ARG A 276 -6.89 -2.67 53.56
C ARG A 276 -8.17 -3.19 54.23
N LYS A 277 -9.01 -3.93 53.48
CA LYS A 277 -10.26 -4.52 53.98
C LYS A 277 -10.00 -5.55 55.09
N ILE A 278 -9.03 -6.45 54.91
CA ILE A 278 -8.68 -7.43 55.95
C ILE A 278 -8.05 -6.72 57.14
N ASN A 279 -7.18 -5.76 56.88
CA ASN A 279 -6.48 -5.06 57.93
C ASN A 279 -7.48 -4.32 58.85
N LEU A 280 -8.44 -3.59 58.28
CA LEU A 280 -9.50 -2.92 59.05
C LEU A 280 -10.38 -3.90 59.85
N ARG A 281 -10.67 -5.08 59.32
CA ARG A 281 -11.51 -6.09 59.99
C ARG A 281 -10.84 -6.69 61.23
N GLU A 282 -9.53 -6.92 61.17
CA GLU A 282 -8.78 -7.66 62.18
C GLU A 282 -8.08 -6.72 63.20
N ARG A 283 -8.22 -5.39 63.02
CA ARG A 283 -7.64 -4.38 63.88
C ARG A 283 -8.39 -4.29 65.22
N PRO A 284 -7.69 -4.28 66.38
CA PRO A 284 -8.33 -4.15 67.70
C PRO A 284 -9.01 -2.80 67.94
N ASP A 285 -8.45 -1.72 67.41
CA ASP A 285 -8.95 -0.35 67.65
C ASP A 285 -10.14 0.04 66.75
N HIS A 286 -10.39 -0.74 65.70
CA HIS A 286 -11.39 -0.48 64.66
C HIS A 286 -11.30 0.91 63.99
N LEU A 287 -10.17 1.60 64.15
CA LEU A 287 -9.95 2.92 63.56
C LEU A 287 -9.42 2.75 62.13
N LYS A 288 -9.97 3.56 61.21
CA LYS A 288 -9.52 3.59 59.82
C LYS A 288 -8.30 4.51 59.71
N PRO A 289 -7.13 4.02 59.23
CA PRO A 289 -5.97 4.88 59.00
C PRO A 289 -6.23 5.92 57.93
N GLN A 290 -5.69 7.13 58.13
CA GLN A 290 -5.76 8.21 57.16
C GLN A 290 -5.16 7.82 55.80
N SER A 291 -4.06 7.06 55.79
CA SER A 291 -3.42 6.58 54.55
C SER A 291 -4.31 5.70 53.66
N PHE A 292 -5.40 5.14 54.19
CA PHE A 292 -6.35 4.34 53.43
C PHE A 292 -7.26 5.18 52.53
N GLU A 293 -7.25 6.51 52.68
CA GLU A 293 -8.00 7.44 51.83
C GLU A 293 -7.22 7.81 50.56
N ASN A 294 -5.89 7.64 50.60
CA ASN A 294 -5.02 7.97 49.48
C ASN A 294 -5.21 6.98 48.32
N LYS A 295 -5.57 7.53 47.15
CA LYS A 295 -5.52 6.80 45.88
C LYS A 295 -4.07 6.65 45.45
N HIS A 296 -3.75 5.47 44.96
CA HIS A 296 -2.41 5.14 44.50
C HIS A 296 -2.38 5.12 42.99
N ASP A 297 -1.65 6.06 42.40
CA ASP A 297 -1.38 6.06 40.97
C ASP A 297 -0.06 5.36 40.69
N ILE A 298 -0.09 4.44 39.73
CA ILE A 298 1.12 3.90 39.13
C ILE A 298 1.51 4.88 38.05
N ASP A 299 2.19 5.93 38.45
CA ASP A 299 2.78 6.89 37.52
C ASP A 299 3.95 6.20 36.81
N VAL A 300 3.63 5.60 35.68
CA VAL A 300 4.64 5.20 34.69
C VAL A 300 4.76 6.39 33.76
N ASP A 301 5.98 6.71 33.34
CA ASP A 301 6.38 7.82 32.47
C ASP A 301 5.79 7.73 31.03
N ILE A 302 4.49 7.44 30.93
CA ILE A 302 3.67 7.26 29.73
C ILE A 302 3.55 8.60 29.01
N GLN A 303 3.57 9.72 29.75
CA GLN A 303 3.56 11.07 29.18
C GLN A 303 4.68 11.29 28.16
N LYS A 304 5.85 10.69 28.35
CA LYS A 304 6.95 10.78 27.38
C LYS A 304 6.64 10.04 26.08
N GLN A 305 5.94 8.90 26.15
CA GLN A 305 5.50 8.14 24.99
C GLN A 305 4.33 8.81 24.26
N ASP A 306 3.39 9.40 25.01
CA ASP A 306 2.28 10.17 24.41
C ASP A 306 2.77 11.44 23.70
N ASN A 307 3.78 12.12 24.24
CA ASN A 307 4.43 13.25 23.55
C ASN A 307 5.14 12.82 22.26
N GLU A 308 5.77 11.64 22.22
CA GLU A 308 6.35 11.11 20.98
C GLU A 308 5.28 10.70 19.96
N ARG A 309 4.18 10.12 20.43
CA ARG A 309 3.01 9.80 19.61
C ARG A 309 2.39 11.05 19.00
N GLU A 310 2.22 12.11 19.79
CA GLU A 310 1.66 13.38 19.36
C GLU A 310 2.56 14.08 18.33
N LYS A 311 3.89 14.03 18.49
CA LYS A 311 4.84 14.49 17.47
C LYS A 311 4.76 13.71 16.16
N LEU A 312 4.55 12.38 16.24
CA LEU A 312 4.38 11.53 15.06
C LEU A 312 3.07 11.81 14.32
N THR A 313 1.99 12.09 15.06
CA THR A 313 0.67 12.37 14.47
C THR A 313 0.53 13.82 14.01
N SER A 314 1.15 14.79 14.69
CA SER A 314 1.08 16.21 14.33
C SER A 314 1.84 16.50 13.03
N THR A 315 2.99 15.85 12.80
CA THR A 315 3.73 15.94 11.53
C THR A 315 2.90 15.47 10.33
N LEU A 316 2.16 14.36 10.48
CA LEU A 316 1.26 13.87 9.44
C LEU A 316 0.01 14.73 9.23
N ARG A 317 -0.59 15.27 10.32
CA ARG A 317 -1.80 16.11 10.25
C ARG A 317 -1.54 17.48 9.65
N LEU A 318 -0.45 18.14 10.05
CA LEU A 318 -0.06 19.44 9.49
C LEU A 318 0.26 19.33 7.99
N GLN A 319 0.82 18.19 7.55
CA GLN A 319 1.11 17.96 6.13
C GLN A 319 -0.14 17.61 5.31
N LYS A 320 -1.18 17.04 5.92
CA LYS A 320 -2.48 16.78 5.27
C LYS A 320 -3.37 18.02 5.17
N ALA A 321 -3.06 19.07 5.92
CA ALA A 321 -3.74 20.37 5.85
C ALA A 321 -3.04 21.34 4.89
N ALA A 322 -1.83 21.01 4.43
CA ALA A 322 -0.99 21.84 3.57
C ALA A 322 -0.97 21.39 2.09
N GLY A 323 -1.64 20.28 1.75
CA GLY A 323 -1.85 19.80 0.39
C GLY A 323 -3.30 19.38 0.20
#